data_AF-A0A2G8LQB9-F1
#
_entry.id   AF-A0A2G8LQB9-F1
#
_cell.length_a   1.000
_cell.length_b   1.000
_cell.length_c   1.000
_cell.angle_alpha   90.00
_cell.angle_beta   90.00
_cell.angle_gamma   90.00
#
_symmetry.space_group_name_H-M   'P 1'
#
loop_
_entity.id
_entity.type
_entity.pdbx_description
1 polymer ?
#
loop_
_entity_poly.entity_id
_entity_poly.type
_entity_poly.pdbx_seq_one_letter_code
_entity_poly.pdbx_strand_id
1 'polypeptide(L)'
;MPVKPISTALKLMNMVRYRCESRRQCRETDRRRINHIFSLSSENSQIGACVSHQSTPIKSRQTLIDKEKELTEKYEDPESMIPKPDFWGGFRVIPEVIEFWQGQSTRLHDRIVFRRLKSGEVADGELLHQGQNGWVYERLAP
;
A
#
# COMPACT_ATOMS: atom_id res chain seq x y z
N MET A 1 0.91 -14.79 -20.74
CA MET A 1 1.79 -14.54 -19.56
C MET A 1 1.14 -13.44 -18.73
N PRO A 2 0.96 -13.57 -17.41
CA PRO A 2 0.33 -12.52 -16.62
C PRO A 2 1.25 -11.29 -16.60
N VAL A 3 0.70 -10.15 -16.97
CA VAL A 3 1.37 -8.85 -16.94
C VAL A 3 1.68 -8.53 -15.47
N LYS A 4 2.95 -8.38 -15.12
CA LYS A 4 3.35 -8.14 -13.73
C LYS A 4 3.07 -6.67 -13.38
N PRO A 5 2.32 -6.39 -12.30
CA PRO A 5 1.96 -5.02 -11.96
C PRO A 5 3.20 -4.23 -11.52
N ILE A 6 3.35 -3.04 -12.09
CA ILE A 6 4.22 -1.97 -11.59
C ILE A 6 3.36 -1.16 -10.62
N SER A 7 3.84 -0.88 -9.42
CA SER A 7 3.09 -0.07 -8.46
C SER A 7 3.97 1.00 -7.84
N THR A 8 3.60 2.24 -8.09
CA THR A 8 4.07 3.41 -7.33
C THR A 8 2.98 3.75 -6.33
N ALA A 9 3.28 3.66 -5.03
CA ALA A 9 2.33 4.03 -3.98
C ALA A 9 2.61 5.45 -3.50
N LEU A 10 1.86 6.43 -3.97
CA LEU A 10 1.95 7.80 -3.46
C LEU A 10 1.02 7.96 -2.25
N LYS A 11 1.57 8.00 -1.04
CA LYS A 11 0.79 8.39 0.15
C LYS A 11 0.96 9.89 0.39
N LEU A 12 -0.03 10.69 -0.01
CA LEU A 12 -0.06 12.13 0.24
C LEU A 12 -0.46 12.40 1.70
N MET A 13 0.49 12.24 2.62
CA MET A 13 0.43 12.86 3.95
C MET A 13 1.71 13.67 4.11
N ASN A 14 1.71 14.94 3.67
CA ASN A 14 2.69 16.04 3.84
C ASN A 14 4.23 15.81 4.01
N MET A 15 4.76 14.59 4.03
CA MET A 15 6.14 14.30 4.45
C MET A 15 6.80 13.05 3.83
N VAL A 16 6.06 12.15 3.15
CA VAL A 16 6.67 10.91 2.62
C VAL A 16 6.14 10.55 1.23
N ARG A 17 7.02 10.50 0.22
CA ARG A 17 6.70 9.96 -1.11
C ARG A 17 7.37 8.59 -1.30
N TYR A 18 6.59 7.52 -1.16
CA TYR A 18 7.12 6.20 -1.52
C TYR A 18 7.21 6.07 -3.05
N ARG A 19 8.43 6.13 -3.57
CA ARG A 19 8.72 5.78 -4.96
C ARG A 19 9.32 4.38 -4.99
N CYS A 20 8.46 3.37 -5.20
CA CYS A 20 8.91 2.01 -5.45
C CYS A 20 9.19 1.82 -6.95
N GLU A 21 10.41 2.12 -7.39
CA GLU A 21 10.86 1.77 -8.74
C GLU A 21 11.45 0.36 -8.72
N SER A 22 10.58 -0.65 -8.68
CA SER A 22 10.98 -2.04 -8.82
C SER A 22 10.09 -2.69 -9.87
N ARG A 23 10.68 -3.19 -10.96
CA ARG A 23 9.98 -4.02 -11.95
C ARG A 23 9.43 -5.33 -11.33
N ARG A 24 9.77 -5.66 -10.08
CA ARG A 24 9.47 -6.96 -9.44
C ARG A 24 9.57 -6.86 -7.91
N GLN A 25 8.49 -6.55 -7.18
CA GLN A 25 8.25 -7.11 -5.81
C GLN A 25 6.98 -6.55 -5.11
N CYS A 26 5.81 -6.67 -5.73
CA CYS A 26 4.61 -6.91 -4.93
C CYS A 26 4.51 -8.42 -4.73
N ARG A 27 4.60 -8.89 -3.48
CA ARG A 27 4.33 -10.30 -3.15
C ARG A 27 2.96 -10.40 -2.49
N GLU A 28 2.18 -11.40 -2.87
CA GLU A 28 0.99 -11.75 -2.11
C GLU A 28 1.42 -12.05 -0.66
N THR A 29 0.67 -11.50 0.29
CA THR A 29 0.94 -11.70 1.71
C THR A 29 0.44 -13.07 2.16
N ASP A 30 1.03 -13.60 3.24
CA ASP A 30 0.59 -14.83 3.88
C ASP A 30 -0.93 -14.82 4.17
N ARG A 31 -1.61 -15.93 3.82
CA ARG A 31 -3.07 -16.07 3.95
C ARG A 31 -3.56 -15.86 5.38
N ARG A 32 -2.80 -16.30 6.39
CA ARG A 32 -3.14 -16.09 7.81
C ARG A 32 -3.09 -14.62 8.18
N ARG A 33 -2.07 -13.89 7.70
CA ARG A 33 -1.98 -12.43 7.90
C ARG A 33 -3.13 -11.69 7.23
N ILE A 34 -3.49 -12.08 6.00
CA ILE A 34 -4.63 -11.48 5.28
C ILE A 34 -5.93 -11.70 6.06
N ASN A 35 -6.19 -12.93 6.50
CA ASN A 35 -7.39 -13.24 7.30
C ASN A 35 -7.42 -12.45 8.61
N HIS A 36 -6.28 -12.32 9.29
CA HIS A 36 -6.17 -11.55 10.51
C HIS A 36 -6.46 -10.05 10.29
N ILE A 37 -5.87 -9.43 9.24
CA ILE A 37 -6.13 -8.02 8.90
C ILE A 37 -7.61 -7.82 8.55
N PHE A 38 -8.22 -8.75 7.82
CA PHE A 38 -9.66 -8.69 7.53
C PHE A 38 -10.49 -8.70 8.81
N SER A 39 -10.20 -9.63 9.75
CA SER A 39 -10.92 -9.71 11.03
C SER A 39 -10.76 -8.49 11.93
N LEU A 40 -9.67 -7.73 11.78
CA LEU A 40 -9.43 -6.48 12.51
C LEU A 40 -10.12 -5.27 11.87
N SER A 41 -10.65 -5.41 10.64
CA SER A 41 -11.35 -4.33 9.95
C SER A 41 -12.74 -4.11 10.57
N SER A 42 -13.25 -2.88 10.53
CA SER A 42 -14.62 -2.61 11.01
C SER A 42 -15.65 -3.43 10.20
N GLU A 43 -16.78 -3.76 10.82
CA GLU A 43 -17.87 -4.50 10.16
C GLU A 43 -18.29 -3.85 8.84
N ASN A 44 -18.49 -2.53 8.83
CA ASN A 44 -18.79 -1.77 7.60
C ASN A 44 -17.72 -1.98 6.50
N SER A 45 -16.44 -2.07 6.87
CA SER A 45 -15.36 -2.34 5.91
C SER A 45 -15.41 -3.77 5.36
N GLN A 46 -15.72 -4.73 6.23
CA GLN A 46 -15.88 -6.14 5.84
C GLN A 46 -17.11 -6.33 4.93
N ILE A 47 -18.24 -5.71 5.27
CA ILE A 47 -19.46 -5.69 4.44
C ILE A 47 -19.17 -5.02 3.10
N GLY A 48 -18.56 -3.84 3.08
CA GLY A 48 -18.21 -3.14 1.84
C GLY A 48 -17.31 -3.97 0.91
N ALA A 49 -16.37 -4.73 1.48
CA ALA A 49 -15.55 -5.68 0.73
C ALA A 49 -16.38 -6.83 0.10
N CYS A 50 -17.44 -7.29 0.77
CA CYS A 50 -18.34 -8.34 0.26
C CYS A 50 -19.35 -7.81 -0.77
N VAL A 51 -19.77 -6.55 -0.65
CA VAL A 51 -20.71 -5.91 -1.57
C VAL A 51 -20.09 -5.72 -2.95
N SER A 52 -18.83 -5.28 -2.99
CA SER A 52 -18.18 -4.75 -4.19
C SER A 52 -17.11 -5.69 -4.77
N HIS A 53 -17.35 -6.20 -5.98
CA HIS A 53 -16.27 -6.69 -6.84
C HIS A 53 -15.59 -5.48 -7.48
N GLN A 54 -14.53 -5.00 -6.81
CA GLN A 54 -13.87 -3.74 -7.17
C GLN A 54 -13.52 -3.67 -8.67
N SER A 55 -13.79 -2.51 -9.28
CA SER A 55 -13.50 -2.20 -10.69
C SER A 55 -14.30 -2.99 -11.74
N THR A 56 -15.41 -3.63 -11.35
CA THR A 56 -16.34 -4.27 -12.30
C THR A 56 -17.53 -3.34 -12.65
N PRO A 57 -18.05 -3.36 -13.90
CA PRO A 57 -19.24 -2.60 -14.26
C PRO A 57 -20.48 -3.06 -13.48
N ILE A 58 -21.29 -2.10 -13.02
CA ILE A 58 -22.55 -2.34 -12.30
C ILE A 58 -23.69 -1.54 -12.92
N LYS A 59 -24.94 -1.97 -12.68
CA LYS A 59 -26.13 -1.32 -13.27
C LYS A 59 -26.36 0.09 -12.73
N SER A 60 -26.21 0.28 -11.43
CA SER A 60 -26.40 1.57 -10.77
C SER A 60 -25.82 1.55 -9.35
N ARG A 61 -25.77 2.73 -8.72
CA ARG A 61 -25.44 2.86 -7.29
C ARG A 61 -26.41 2.07 -6.40
N GLN A 62 -27.70 2.03 -6.76
CA GLN A 62 -28.73 1.36 -5.97
C GLN A 62 -28.42 -0.13 -5.76
N THR A 63 -27.84 -0.79 -6.77
CA THR A 63 -27.38 -2.19 -6.65
C THR A 63 -26.41 -2.42 -5.48
N LEU A 64 -25.55 -1.45 -5.18
CA LEU A 64 -24.63 -1.56 -4.04
C LEU A 64 -25.34 -1.32 -2.71
N ILE A 65 -26.26 -0.34 -2.66
CA ILE A 65 -27.04 0.00 -1.47
C ILE A 65 -27.92 -1.17 -1.04
N ASP A 66 -28.64 -1.78 -1.98
CA ASP A 66 -29.55 -2.89 -1.70
C ASP A 66 -28.76 -4.10 -1.14
N LYS A 67 -27.60 -4.39 -1.73
CA LYS A 67 -26.74 -5.49 -1.30
C LYS A 67 -26.03 -5.22 0.03
N GLU A 68 -25.65 -3.97 0.29
CA GLU A 68 -25.12 -3.55 1.59
C GLU A 68 -26.16 -3.73 2.70
N LYS A 69 -27.41 -3.33 2.44
CA LYS A 69 -28.53 -3.54 3.36
C LYS A 69 -28.76 -5.03 3.62
N GLU A 70 -28.86 -5.85 2.56
CA GLU A 70 -29.03 -7.30 2.67
C GLU A 70 -27.93 -7.95 3.54
N LEU A 71 -26.67 -7.59 3.32
CA LEU A 71 -25.56 -8.18 4.06
C LEU A 71 -25.47 -7.65 5.50
N THR A 72 -25.81 -6.38 5.74
CA THR A 72 -25.90 -5.81 7.09
C THR A 72 -26.96 -6.54 7.92
N GLU A 73 -28.17 -6.74 7.37
CA GLU A 73 -29.23 -7.49 8.04
C GLU A 73 -28.84 -8.97 8.25
N LYS A 74 -28.18 -9.58 7.26
CA LYS A 74 -27.71 -10.97 7.36
C LYS A 74 -26.70 -11.21 8.48
N TYR A 75 -25.85 -10.22 8.78
CA TYR A 75 -24.77 -10.32 9.76
C TYR A 75 -25.01 -9.42 10.98
N GLU A 76 -26.27 -9.10 11.29
CA GLU A 76 -26.64 -8.27 12.45
C GLU A 76 -26.40 -8.98 13.80
N ASP A 77 -26.45 -10.32 13.80
CA ASP A 77 -26.15 -11.13 14.99
C ASP A 77 -24.66 -11.01 15.36
N PRO A 78 -24.32 -10.59 16.59
CA PRO A 78 -22.93 -10.50 17.07
C PRO A 78 -22.13 -11.81 17.00
N GLU A 79 -22.78 -12.97 16.98
CA GLU A 79 -22.11 -14.26 16.81
C GLU A 79 -21.80 -14.58 15.34
N SER A 80 -22.42 -13.85 14.40
CA SER A 80 -22.22 -14.05 12.97
C SER A 80 -20.91 -13.44 12.49
N MET A 81 -20.05 -14.26 11.89
CA MET A 81 -18.81 -13.78 11.28
C MET A 81 -19.00 -13.50 9.79
N ILE A 82 -18.64 -12.28 9.37
CA ILE A 82 -18.61 -11.91 7.96
C ILE A 82 -17.43 -12.64 7.29
N PRO A 83 -17.66 -13.48 6.28
CA PRO A 83 -16.59 -14.20 5.62
C PRO A 83 -15.76 -13.26 4.74
N LYS A 84 -14.45 -13.45 4.75
CA LYS A 84 -13.55 -12.75 3.83
C LYS A 84 -13.78 -13.22 2.39
N PRO A 85 -14.08 -12.33 1.42
CA PRO A 85 -14.18 -12.71 0.01
C PRO A 85 -12.87 -13.28 -0.55
N ASP A 86 -12.95 -14.20 -1.52
CA ASP A 86 -11.76 -14.85 -2.10
C ASP A 86 -10.84 -13.89 -2.85
N PHE A 87 -11.43 -12.89 -3.50
CA PHE A 87 -10.71 -11.83 -4.22
C PHE A 87 -10.14 -10.76 -3.27
N TRP A 88 -10.53 -10.76 -2.00
CA TRP A 88 -9.97 -9.86 -1.00
C TRP A 88 -8.65 -10.40 -0.47
N GLY A 89 -7.61 -9.59 -0.59
CA GLY A 89 -6.24 -9.97 -0.25
C GLY A 89 -5.36 -8.76 0.05
N GLY A 90 -4.09 -9.03 0.31
CA GLY A 90 -3.10 -8.01 0.60
C GLY A 90 -1.80 -8.27 -0.13
N PHE A 91 -1.18 -7.20 -0.64
CA PHE A 91 0.15 -7.23 -1.21
C PHE A 91 1.14 -6.59 -0.25
N ARG A 92 2.33 -7.19 -0.12
CA ARG A 92 3.47 -6.58 0.55
C ARG A 92 4.40 -5.99 -0.51
N VAL A 93 4.61 -4.69 -0.44
CA VAL A 93 5.62 -3.97 -1.22
C VAL A 93 6.96 -4.09 -0.50
N ILE A 94 8.00 -4.55 -1.19
CA ILE A 94 9.38 -4.52 -0.69
C ILE A 94 10.07 -3.36 -1.41
N PRO A 95 10.34 -2.23 -0.73
CA PRO A 95 10.92 -1.08 -1.40
C PRO A 95 12.39 -1.32 -1.73
N GLU A 96 12.78 -0.95 -2.95
CA GLU A 96 14.18 -0.84 -3.36
C GLU A 96 14.71 0.59 -3.17
N VAL A 97 13.80 1.56 -3.23
CA VAL A 97 14.04 2.99 -3.03
C VAL A 97 12.89 3.58 -2.21
N ILE A 98 13.21 4.53 -1.32
CA ILE A 98 12.25 5.29 -0.52
C ILE A 98 12.67 6.76 -0.57
N GLU A 99 11.74 7.67 -0.90
CA GLU A 99 12.00 9.11 -0.92
C GLU A 99 11.17 9.80 0.18
N PHE A 100 11.86 10.49 1.08
CA PHE A 100 11.24 11.41 2.00
C PHE A 100 11.25 12.79 1.35
N TRP A 101 10.05 13.31 1.07
CA TRP A 101 9.87 14.63 0.49
C TRP A 101 9.07 15.46 1.47
N GLN A 102 9.65 16.57 1.91
CA GLN A 102 9.00 17.52 2.80
C GLN A 102 8.86 18.87 2.12
N GLY A 103 7.62 19.32 2.00
CA GLY A 103 7.30 20.63 1.46
C GLY A 103 7.81 21.75 2.38
N GLN A 104 8.34 22.80 1.78
CA GLN A 104 8.86 23.98 2.46
C GLN A 104 8.23 25.22 1.80
N SER A 105 7.92 26.24 2.59
CA SER A 105 7.30 27.48 2.10
C SER A 105 8.20 28.25 1.12
N THR A 106 9.52 28.12 1.29
CA THR A 106 10.56 28.76 0.49
C THR A 106 10.81 28.09 -0.87
N ARG A 107 10.02 27.08 -1.26
CA ARG A 107 10.20 26.22 -2.45
C ARG A 107 11.49 25.38 -2.44
N LEU A 108 12.34 25.52 -1.43
CA LEU A 108 13.51 24.68 -1.21
C LEU A 108 13.12 23.43 -0.42
N HIS A 109 12.43 22.50 -1.09
CA HIS A 109 11.95 21.26 -0.48
C HIS A 109 13.07 20.33 -0.03
N ASP A 110 12.88 19.67 1.10
CA ASP A 110 13.78 18.63 1.53
C ASP A 110 13.46 17.32 0.80
N ARG A 111 14.50 16.73 0.20
CA ARG A 111 14.42 15.45 -0.48
C ARG A 111 15.54 14.55 -0.01
N ILE A 112 15.20 13.50 0.72
CA ILE A 112 16.15 12.48 1.18
C ILE A 112 15.76 11.15 0.56
N VAL A 113 16.65 10.56 -0.22
CA VAL A 113 16.41 9.28 -0.90
C VAL A 113 17.23 8.20 -0.24
N PHE A 114 16.56 7.13 0.18
CA PHE A 114 17.15 5.88 0.62
C PHE A 114 17.10 4.87 -0.52
N ARG A 115 18.21 4.18 -0.76
CA ARG A 115 18.32 3.10 -1.74
C ARG A 115 19.30 2.03 -1.28
N ARG A 116 19.29 0.88 -1.95
CA ARG A 116 20.34 -0.14 -1.75
C ARG A 116 21.67 0.35 -2.33
N LEU A 117 22.76 0.06 -1.63
CA LEU A 117 24.11 0.33 -2.11
C LEU A 117 24.37 -0.50 -3.37
N LYS A 118 24.84 0.13 -4.45
CA LYS A 118 25.18 -0.59 -5.68
C LYS A 118 26.61 -1.12 -5.60
N SER A 119 26.89 -2.17 -6.38
CA SER A 119 28.24 -2.70 -6.48
C SER A 119 29.21 -1.64 -6.99
N GLY A 120 30.31 -1.43 -6.28
CA GLY A 120 31.33 -0.43 -6.62
C GLY A 120 31.08 0.97 -6.04
N GLU A 121 29.95 1.23 -5.40
CA GLU A 121 29.74 2.47 -4.65
C GLU A 121 30.33 2.35 -3.25
N VAL A 122 30.89 3.45 -2.75
CA VAL A 122 31.35 3.62 -1.36
C VAL A 122 30.63 4.84 -0.79
N ALA A 123 30.05 4.70 0.40
CA ALA A 123 29.48 5.83 1.11
C ALA A 123 30.63 6.73 1.60
N ASP A 124 30.80 7.89 0.97
CA ASP A 124 31.84 8.87 1.27
C ASP A 124 31.54 9.71 2.52
N GLY A 125 30.28 9.75 2.94
CA GLY A 125 29.81 10.56 4.06
C GLY A 125 29.61 12.04 3.72
N GLU A 126 29.86 12.45 2.48
CA GLU A 126 29.71 13.82 1.97
C GLU A 126 28.40 13.95 1.19
N LEU A 127 28.25 13.12 0.15
CA LEU A 127 27.05 13.07 -0.70
C LEU A 127 26.24 11.81 -0.44
N LEU A 128 26.95 10.69 -0.22
CA LEU A 128 26.35 9.39 0.01
C LEU A 128 26.66 8.93 1.42
N HIS A 129 25.62 8.80 2.23
CA HIS A 129 25.74 8.42 3.63
C HIS A 129 25.33 6.97 3.87
N GLN A 130 26.03 6.31 4.80
CA GLN A 130 25.72 4.94 5.20
C GLN A 130 24.46 4.92 6.07
N GLY A 131 23.47 4.14 5.65
CA GLY A 131 22.29 3.81 6.44
C GLY A 131 22.39 2.43 7.11
N GLN A 132 21.32 2.03 7.77
CA GLN A 132 21.22 0.73 8.44
C GLN A 132 20.81 -0.38 7.45
N ASN A 133 21.11 -1.64 7.79
CA ASN A 133 20.62 -2.82 7.07
C ASN A 133 20.90 -2.81 5.55
N GLY A 134 22.05 -2.27 5.12
CA GLY A 134 22.44 -2.19 3.70
C GLY A 134 21.71 -1.11 2.90
N TRP A 135 21.07 -0.15 3.57
CA TRP A 135 20.61 1.09 2.94
C TRP A 135 21.73 2.13 2.92
N VAL A 136 21.70 2.98 1.90
CA VAL A 136 22.41 4.26 1.85
C VAL A 136 21.42 5.36 1.57
N TYR A 137 21.77 6.59 1.92
CA TYR A 137 20.94 7.74 1.64
C TYR A 137 21.73 8.95 1.17
N GLU A 138 21.06 9.78 0.38
CA GLU A 138 21.60 11.01 -0.20
C GLU A 138 20.50 12.09 -0.23
N ARG A 139 20.92 13.35 -0.22
CA ARG A 139 20.02 14.49 -0.38
C ARG A 139 19.93 14.88 -1.86
N LEU A 140 18.72 15.07 -2.36
CA LEU A 140 18.49 15.58 -3.71
C LEU A 140 18.06 17.05 -3.69
N ALA A 141 18.37 17.77 -4.77
CA ALA A 141 17.81 19.09 -5.01
C ALA A 141 16.27 19.00 -5.14
N PRO A 142 15.51 20.01 -4.66
CA PRO A 142 14.05 20.03 -4.66
C PRO A 142 13.39 19.81 -6.02
#